data_AF-A0A9W7EGV1-F1
#
_entry.id   AF-A0A9W7EGV1-F1
#
_cell.length_a   1.000
_cell.length_b   1.000
_cell.length_c   1.000
_cell.angle_alpha   90.00
_cell.angle_beta   90.00
_cell.angle_gamma   90.00
#
_symmetry.space_group_name_H-M   'P 1'
#
loop_
_entity.id
_entity.type
_entity.pdbx_description
1 polymer ?
#
loop_
_entity_poly.entity_id
_entity_poly.type
_entity_poly.pdbx_seq_one_letter_code
_entity_poly.pdbx_strand_id
1 'polypeptide(L)'
;MEIPQSKTERRREARLRKKQKLASEGKAMNRATANQKKKQKKAKETKDEAKALAKRSEGFGPNPPGMTKSDRKEKYTKKAHEKSAAKNRKKLHKDTVCFQCREKGHAAVDCPNNDGSKKICFRCGSNDHRLDNCPNGSDRTGSLPFATCFICKETGHLSSKCPSNIKGVYINGGCCKICGGVDHVESRCKIEDKRASYFERKKRQRDEEAIERMGEYGGGLMEEGEGGDEIGERGDEEKASKKKKIVVF
;
A
#
# COMPACT_ATOMS: atom_id res chain seq x y z
N MET A 1 -3.27 -81.28 -9.61
CA MET A 1 -2.30 -81.21 -8.50
C MET A 1 -1.94 -79.75 -8.31
N GLU A 2 -2.38 -79.13 -7.23
CA GLU A 2 -2.03 -77.72 -6.94
C GLU A 2 -0.59 -77.66 -6.43
N ILE A 3 0.26 -76.89 -7.11
CA ILE A 3 1.67 -76.72 -6.73
C ILE A 3 1.71 -75.91 -5.43
N PRO A 4 2.31 -76.42 -4.34
CA PRO A 4 2.33 -75.71 -3.06
C PRO A 4 3.14 -74.41 -3.19
N GLN A 5 2.52 -73.28 -2.86
CA GLN A 5 3.16 -71.96 -2.93
C GLN A 5 4.46 -71.92 -2.13
N SER A 6 5.49 -71.29 -2.70
CA SER A 6 6.79 -71.17 -2.07
C SER A 6 6.72 -70.31 -0.78
N LYS A 7 7.57 -70.60 0.21
CA LYS A 7 7.61 -69.86 1.48
C LYS A 7 7.84 -68.34 1.27
N THR A 8 8.50 -67.96 0.17
CA THR A 8 8.79 -66.57 -0.21
C THR A 8 7.54 -65.87 -0.76
N GLU A 9 6.72 -66.54 -1.56
CA GLU A 9 5.46 -66.00 -2.09
C GLU A 9 4.44 -65.76 -0.98
N ARG A 10 4.28 -66.70 -0.04
CA ARG A 10 3.41 -66.53 1.13
C ARG A 10 3.81 -65.31 1.98
N ARG A 11 5.13 -65.08 2.14
CA ARG A 11 5.65 -63.88 2.82
C ARG A 11 5.38 -62.60 2.03
N ARG A 12 5.44 -62.63 0.70
CA ARG A 12 5.16 -61.49 -0.19
C ARG A 12 3.68 -61.11 -0.16
N GLU A 13 2.78 -62.08 -0.24
CA GLU A 13 1.33 -61.86 -0.15
C GLU A 13 0.92 -61.33 1.23
N ALA A 14 1.49 -61.86 2.32
CA ALA A 14 1.23 -61.34 3.67
C ALA A 14 1.64 -59.86 3.81
N ARG A 15 2.78 -59.46 3.21
CA ARG A 15 3.22 -58.06 3.17
C ARG A 15 2.29 -57.18 2.33
N LEU A 16 1.81 -57.67 1.19
CA LEU A 16 0.84 -56.96 0.33
C LEU A 16 -0.50 -56.75 1.05
N ARG A 17 -1.03 -57.78 1.71
CA ARG A 17 -2.27 -57.69 2.52
C ARG A 17 -2.11 -56.69 3.68
N LYS A 18 -0.98 -56.72 4.39
CA LYS A 18 -0.68 -55.74 5.46
C LYS A 18 -0.61 -54.32 4.91
N LYS A 19 0.01 -54.11 3.74
CA LYS A 19 0.10 -52.79 3.08
C LYS A 19 -1.28 -52.28 2.65
N GLN A 20 -2.14 -53.14 2.10
CA GLN A 20 -3.52 -52.78 1.73
C GLN A 20 -4.37 -52.42 2.96
N LYS A 21 -4.25 -53.19 4.06
CA LYS A 21 -4.96 -52.90 5.32
C LYS A 21 -4.56 -51.55 5.91
N LEU A 22 -3.25 -51.29 6.03
CA LEU A 22 -2.72 -49.99 6.50
C LEU A 22 -3.18 -48.83 5.60
N ALA A 23 -3.25 -49.04 4.28
CA ALA A 23 -3.74 -48.03 3.34
C ALA A 23 -5.26 -47.74 3.51
N SER A 24 -6.08 -48.77 3.77
CA SER A 24 -7.51 -48.58 4.06
C SER A 24 -7.75 -47.89 5.40
N GLU A 25 -6.98 -48.24 6.44
CA GLU A 25 -7.06 -47.62 7.76
C GLU A 25 -6.63 -46.15 7.70
N GLY A 26 -5.55 -45.83 6.98
CA GLY A 26 -5.12 -44.45 6.74
C GLY A 26 -6.16 -43.61 5.98
N LYS A 27 -6.82 -44.18 4.96
CA LYS A 27 -7.93 -43.52 4.26
C LYS A 27 -9.14 -43.26 5.18
N ALA A 28 -9.47 -44.20 6.06
CA ALA A 28 -10.56 -44.04 7.03
C ALA A 28 -10.25 -42.95 8.07
N MET A 29 -9.03 -42.92 8.62
CA MET A 29 -8.60 -41.86 9.56
C MET A 29 -8.62 -40.47 8.90
N ASN A 30 -8.17 -40.35 7.65
CA ASN A 30 -8.21 -39.07 6.91
C ASN A 30 -9.65 -38.60 6.65
N ARG A 31 -10.59 -39.51 6.36
CA ARG A 31 -12.00 -39.17 6.19
C ARG A 31 -12.64 -38.74 7.52
N ALA A 32 -12.28 -39.39 8.63
CA ALA A 32 -12.76 -39.04 9.97
C ALA A 32 -12.29 -37.64 10.39
N THR A 33 -11.01 -37.31 10.18
CA THR A 33 -10.46 -35.98 10.50
C THR A 33 -11.07 -34.89 9.60
N ALA A 34 -11.31 -35.17 8.32
CA ALA A 34 -12.01 -34.27 7.41
C ALA A 34 -13.47 -34.00 7.87
N ASN A 35 -14.19 -35.04 8.27
CA ASN A 35 -15.55 -34.92 8.80
C ASN A 35 -15.58 -34.13 10.12
N GLN A 36 -14.61 -34.33 11.00
CA GLN A 36 -14.50 -33.58 12.26
C GLN A 36 -14.22 -32.10 12.02
N LYS A 37 -13.32 -31.76 11.08
CA LYS A 37 -13.07 -30.38 10.65
C LYS A 37 -14.32 -29.72 10.03
N LYS A 38 -15.08 -30.47 9.22
CA LYS A 38 -16.34 -29.97 8.62
C LYS A 38 -17.41 -29.69 9.69
N LYS A 39 -17.52 -30.56 10.72
CA LYS A 39 -18.42 -30.36 11.86
C LYS A 39 -18.03 -29.13 12.69
N GLN A 40 -16.74 -28.93 12.96
CA GLN A 40 -16.22 -27.75 13.66
C GLN A 40 -16.46 -26.45 12.87
N LYS A 41 -16.28 -26.47 11.55
CA LYS A 41 -16.57 -25.31 10.68
C LYS A 41 -18.05 -24.92 10.73
N LYS A 42 -18.96 -25.90 10.59
CA LYS A 42 -20.41 -25.67 10.66
C LYS A 42 -20.86 -25.15 12.03
N ALA A 43 -20.25 -25.64 13.12
CA ALA A 43 -20.51 -25.14 14.47
C ALA A 43 -20.01 -23.69 14.69
N LYS A 44 -18.91 -23.30 14.02
CA LYS A 44 -18.41 -21.93 14.06
C LYS A 44 -19.31 -20.98 13.25
N GLU A 45 -19.72 -21.38 12.06
CA GLU A 45 -20.63 -20.62 11.19
C GLU A 45 -21.97 -20.36 11.89
N THR A 46 -22.59 -21.39 12.46
CA THR A 46 -23.85 -21.24 13.23
C THR A 46 -23.70 -20.36 14.47
N LYS A 47 -22.55 -20.39 15.15
CA LYS A 47 -22.26 -19.51 16.29
C LYS A 47 -22.05 -18.06 15.86
N ASP A 48 -21.40 -17.84 14.72
CA ASP A 48 -21.19 -16.51 14.14
C ASP A 48 -22.51 -15.93 13.59
N GLU A 49 -23.37 -16.77 12.99
CA GLU A 49 -24.73 -16.43 12.58
C GLU A 49 -25.63 -16.08 13.77
N ALA A 50 -25.63 -16.88 14.84
CA ALA A 50 -26.39 -16.59 16.06
C ALA A 50 -25.91 -15.28 16.73
N LYS A 51 -24.60 -15.00 16.71
CA LYS A 51 -24.05 -13.72 17.18
C LYS A 51 -24.42 -12.55 16.28
N ALA A 52 -24.48 -12.75 14.96
CA ALA A 52 -24.95 -11.73 14.03
C ALA A 52 -26.45 -11.45 14.23
N LEU A 53 -27.25 -12.50 14.49
CA LEU A 53 -28.67 -12.44 14.80
C LEU A 53 -28.92 -11.67 16.11
N ALA A 54 -28.15 -11.97 17.17
CA ALA A 54 -28.21 -11.24 18.44
C ALA A 54 -27.80 -9.76 18.28
N LYS A 55 -26.79 -9.46 17.44
CA LYS A 55 -26.37 -8.08 17.18
C LYS A 55 -27.38 -7.28 16.36
N ARG A 56 -28.14 -7.91 15.44
CA ARG A 56 -29.21 -7.20 14.71
C ARG A 56 -30.42 -6.92 15.60
N SER A 57 -30.72 -7.79 16.57
CA SER A 57 -31.78 -7.52 17.55
C SER A 57 -31.41 -6.40 18.54
N GLU A 58 -30.11 -6.19 18.79
CA GLU A 58 -29.63 -5.05 19.61
C GLU A 58 -29.49 -3.73 18.84
N GLY A 59 -29.66 -3.74 17.51
CA GLY A 59 -29.48 -2.57 16.64
C GLY A 59 -30.72 -1.69 16.44
N PHE A 60 -31.87 -2.07 17.00
CA PHE A 60 -33.13 -1.34 16.83
C PHE A 60 -33.93 -1.31 18.14
N GLY A 61 -33.26 -0.97 19.25
CA GLY A 61 -33.96 -0.56 20.45
C GLY A 61 -34.63 0.80 20.24
N PRO A 62 -35.80 1.07 20.86
CA PRO A 62 -36.36 2.42 20.87
C PRO A 62 -35.31 3.41 21.41
N ASN A 63 -35.28 4.61 20.82
CA ASN A 63 -34.29 5.62 21.17
C ASN A 63 -34.26 5.84 22.70
N PRO A 64 -33.06 5.90 23.32
CA PRO A 64 -32.97 6.27 24.72
C PRO A 64 -33.65 7.65 24.91
N PRO A 65 -34.56 7.81 25.89
CA PRO A 65 -35.23 9.07 26.13
C PRO A 65 -34.19 10.18 26.42
N GLY A 66 -34.25 11.29 25.68
CA GLY A 66 -33.56 12.54 26.07
C GLY A 66 -32.41 13.07 25.19
N MET A 67 -32.00 12.42 24.10
CA MET A 67 -30.98 13.00 23.19
C MET A 67 -31.59 13.68 21.95
N THR A 68 -31.15 14.91 21.67
CA THR A 68 -31.57 15.64 20.48
C THR A 68 -31.03 14.98 19.20
N LYS A 69 -31.62 15.31 18.04
CA LYS A 69 -31.14 14.81 16.74
C LYS A 69 -29.68 15.25 16.46
N SER A 70 -29.27 16.41 16.96
CA SER A 70 -27.91 16.95 16.81
C SER A 70 -26.90 16.13 17.61
N ASP A 71 -27.16 15.94 18.91
CA ASP A 71 -26.28 15.17 19.81
C ASP A 71 -26.12 13.72 19.33
N ARG A 72 -27.19 13.16 18.77
CA ARG A 72 -27.18 11.83 18.17
C ARG A 72 -26.26 11.78 16.94
N LYS A 73 -26.37 12.76 16.04
CA LYS A 73 -25.51 12.84 14.85
C LYS A 73 -24.04 12.93 15.27
N GLU A 74 -23.72 13.79 16.24
CA GLU A 74 -22.36 13.95 16.75
C GLU A 74 -21.81 12.68 17.42
N LYS A 75 -22.61 12.01 18.24
CA LYS A 75 -22.20 10.75 18.89
C LYS A 75 -21.85 9.68 17.86
N TYR A 76 -22.68 9.51 16.82
CA TYR A 76 -22.45 8.50 15.80
C TYR A 76 -21.33 8.87 14.83
N THR A 77 -21.14 10.15 14.48
CA THR A 77 -20.00 10.60 13.67
C THR A 77 -18.69 10.40 14.43
N LYS A 78 -18.63 10.77 15.72
CA LYS A 78 -17.45 10.53 16.58
C LYS A 78 -17.11 9.04 16.67
N LYS A 79 -18.11 8.19 16.93
CA LYS A 79 -17.93 6.72 16.98
C LYS A 79 -17.42 6.16 15.64
N ALA A 80 -17.93 6.68 14.52
CA ALA A 80 -17.44 6.29 13.19
C ALA A 80 -15.98 6.72 12.98
N HIS A 81 -15.62 7.94 13.36
CA HIS A 81 -14.26 8.46 13.26
C HIS A 81 -13.28 7.65 14.12
N GLU A 82 -13.63 7.34 15.37
CA GLU A 82 -12.83 6.48 16.27
C GLU A 82 -12.61 5.08 15.69
N LYS A 83 -13.66 4.48 15.12
CA LYS A 83 -13.56 3.16 14.48
C LYS A 83 -12.63 3.19 13.27
N SER A 84 -12.73 4.23 12.44
CA SER A 84 -11.84 4.44 11.29
C SER A 84 -10.40 4.70 11.75
N ALA A 85 -10.19 5.51 12.79
CA ALA A 85 -8.88 5.76 13.37
C ALA A 85 -8.25 4.47 13.93
N ALA A 86 -9.01 3.64 14.66
CA ALA A 86 -8.54 2.37 15.17
C ALA A 86 -8.13 1.39 14.05
N LYS A 87 -8.90 1.34 12.95
CA LYS A 87 -8.54 0.56 11.76
C LYS A 87 -7.26 1.08 11.12
N ASN A 88 -7.13 2.41 10.96
CA ASN A 88 -5.95 3.04 10.39
C ASN A 88 -4.71 2.80 11.26
N ARG A 89 -4.81 2.90 12.59
CA ARG A 89 -3.69 2.56 13.51
C ARG A 89 -3.23 1.11 13.33
N LYS A 90 -4.17 0.17 13.25
CA LYS A 90 -3.85 -1.26 13.01
C LYS A 90 -3.21 -1.49 11.64
N LYS A 91 -3.67 -0.78 10.61
CA LYS A 91 -3.06 -0.85 9.28
C LYS A 91 -1.64 -0.30 9.30
N LEU A 92 -1.45 0.89 9.89
CA LEU A 92 -0.14 1.52 10.03
C LEU A 92 0.84 0.59 10.76
N HIS A 93 0.44 0.00 11.87
CA HIS A 93 1.29 -0.95 12.61
C HIS A 93 1.75 -2.13 11.75
N LYS A 94 0.86 -2.70 10.92
CA LYS A 94 1.21 -3.80 10.00
C LYS A 94 2.16 -3.37 8.88
N ASP A 95 1.97 -2.17 8.35
CA ASP A 95 2.76 -1.64 7.24
C ASP A 95 4.05 -0.95 7.71
N THR A 96 4.20 -0.70 9.02
CA THR A 96 5.39 -0.11 9.62
C THR A 96 6.55 -1.08 9.49
N VAL A 97 7.61 -0.64 8.81
CA VAL A 97 8.88 -1.37 8.69
C VAL A 97 9.81 -0.88 9.79
N CYS A 98 10.39 -1.82 10.53
CA CYS A 98 11.41 -1.51 11.52
C CYS A 98 12.69 -1.02 10.84
N PHE A 99 13.19 0.15 11.27
CA PHE A 99 14.44 0.70 10.74
C PHE A 99 15.69 -0.10 11.14
N GLN A 100 15.57 -0.99 12.12
CA GLN A 100 16.68 -1.80 12.64
C GLN A 100 16.78 -3.17 11.94
N CYS A 101 15.76 -4.03 12.10
CA CYS A 101 15.76 -5.39 11.55
C CYS A 101 15.13 -5.51 10.16
N ARG A 102 14.53 -4.42 9.63
CA ARG A 102 13.86 -4.36 8.32
C ARG A 102 12.60 -5.25 8.20
N GLU A 103 12.13 -5.80 9.31
CA GLU A 103 10.87 -6.56 9.35
C GLU A 103 9.67 -5.64 9.50
N LYS A 104 8.51 -6.08 8.99
CA LYS A 104 7.24 -5.35 9.10
C LYS A 104 6.54 -5.71 10.42
N GLY A 105 5.73 -4.79 10.91
CA GLY A 105 4.82 -5.05 12.04
C GLY A 105 5.26 -4.45 13.36
N HIS A 106 6.33 -3.65 13.41
CA HIS A 106 6.76 -2.94 14.62
C HIS A 106 7.63 -1.73 14.26
N ALA A 107 7.71 -0.75 15.17
CA ALA A 107 8.62 0.38 15.06
C ALA A 107 10.01 0.00 15.59
N ALA A 108 11.05 0.77 15.23
CA ALA A 108 12.42 0.52 15.71
C ALA A 108 12.57 0.58 17.24
N VAL A 109 11.64 1.24 17.94
CA VAL A 109 11.60 1.29 19.41
C VAL A 109 11.14 -0.04 20.02
N ASP A 110 10.24 -0.74 19.32
CA ASP A 110 9.64 -2.01 19.76
C ASP A 110 10.29 -3.21 19.03
N CYS A 111 11.54 -3.07 18.59
CA CYS A 111 12.25 -4.11 17.85
C CYS A 111 12.63 -5.27 18.78
N PRO A 112 12.15 -6.50 18.53
CA PRO A 112 12.50 -7.66 19.35
C PRO A 112 13.98 -8.05 19.19
N ASN A 113 14.54 -7.85 17.99
CA ASN A 113 15.96 -8.03 17.69
C ASN A 113 16.69 -6.69 17.89
N ASN A 114 16.65 -6.15 19.10
CA ASN A 114 17.47 -4.99 19.46
C ASN A 114 18.91 -5.42 19.74
N ASP A 115 19.51 -6.17 18.81
CA ASP A 115 20.91 -6.57 18.83
C ASP A 115 21.77 -5.38 18.44
N GLY A 116 21.77 -4.36 19.30
CA GLY A 116 22.90 -3.48 19.56
C GLY A 116 23.64 -2.91 18.36
N SER A 117 23.00 -2.72 17.21
CA SER A 117 23.56 -1.89 16.15
C SER A 117 23.37 -0.46 16.64
N LYS A 118 24.31 -0.10 17.54
CA LYS A 118 24.44 1.16 18.22
C LYS A 118 24.18 2.25 17.19
N LYS A 119 23.40 3.26 17.58
CA LYS A 119 23.01 4.38 16.70
C LYS A 119 24.28 5.14 16.32
N ILE A 120 25.01 4.62 15.32
CA ILE A 120 26.20 5.26 14.79
C ILE A 120 25.76 6.55 14.13
N CYS A 121 26.50 7.61 14.41
CA CYS A 121 26.38 8.83 13.66
C CYS A 121 26.78 8.51 12.22
N PHE A 122 25.85 8.69 11.28
CA PHE A 122 26.09 8.36 9.87
C PHE A 122 27.16 9.27 9.20
N ARG A 123 27.66 10.29 9.92
CA ARG A 123 28.71 11.20 9.48
C ARG A 123 30.10 10.83 10.00
N CYS A 124 30.25 10.48 11.27
CA CYS A 124 31.56 10.22 11.89
C CYS A 124 31.74 8.79 12.44
N GLY A 125 30.70 7.96 12.43
CA GLY A 125 30.75 6.58 12.93
C GLY A 125 30.70 6.45 14.46
N SER A 126 30.66 7.57 15.20
CA SER A 126 30.57 7.55 16.66
C SER A 126 29.19 7.07 17.15
N ASN A 127 29.16 6.32 18.25
CA ASN A 127 27.93 5.81 18.85
C ASN A 127 27.27 6.75 19.87
N ASP A 128 27.93 7.87 20.16
CA ASP A 128 27.57 8.77 21.25
C ASP A 128 26.42 9.74 20.88
N HIS A 129 26.32 10.11 19.60
CA HIS A 129 25.37 11.11 19.12
C HIS A 129 24.71 10.73 17.79
N ARG A 130 23.60 11.40 17.48
CA ARG A 130 22.93 11.31 16.19
C ARG A 130 23.49 12.35 15.22
N LEU A 131 23.16 12.22 13.93
CA LEU A 131 23.53 13.17 12.88
C LEU A 131 23.30 14.64 13.27
N ASP A 132 22.18 14.93 13.94
CA ASP A 132 21.79 16.30 14.31
C ASP A 132 22.72 16.92 15.37
N ASN A 133 23.32 16.08 16.23
CA ASN A 133 24.17 16.50 17.34
C ASN A 133 25.65 16.16 17.08
N CYS A 134 26.04 15.99 15.81
CA CYS A 134 27.41 15.64 15.47
C CYS A 134 28.35 16.85 15.63
N PRO A 135 29.41 16.76 16.45
CA PRO A 135 30.35 17.86 16.67
C PRO A 135 31.17 18.20 15.41
N ASN A 136 31.31 17.25 14.48
CA ASN A 136 31.97 17.45 13.18
C ASN A 136 31.04 18.15 12.16
N GLY A 137 30.36 19.21 12.60
CA GLY A 137 29.22 19.83 11.92
C GLY A 137 29.49 20.58 10.60
N SER A 138 30.70 20.58 10.04
CA SER A 138 31.08 21.52 8.97
C SER A 138 31.36 20.95 7.59
N ASP A 139 31.49 19.63 7.39
CA ASP A 139 31.73 19.10 6.04
C ASP A 139 30.42 19.08 5.24
N ARG A 140 30.10 20.24 4.66
CA ARG A 140 28.92 20.55 3.83
C ARG A 140 28.79 19.70 2.57
N THR A 141 29.74 18.80 2.31
CA THR A 141 29.77 17.91 1.14
C THR A 141 28.59 16.94 1.10
N GLY A 142 27.87 16.75 2.21
CA GLY A 142 26.62 15.98 2.22
C GLY A 142 26.79 14.48 1.95
N SER A 143 28.04 14.01 1.86
CA SER A 143 28.41 12.61 1.82
C SER A 143 28.30 12.02 3.22
N LEU A 144 27.56 10.91 3.34
CA LEU A 144 27.28 10.24 4.60
C LEU A 144 27.92 8.85 4.54
N PRO A 145 29.24 8.73 4.76
CA PRO A 145 30.00 7.52 4.48
C PRO A 145 29.47 6.29 5.24
N PHE A 146 28.94 6.49 6.45
CA PHE A 146 28.41 5.41 7.27
C PHE A 146 26.90 5.18 7.09
N ALA A 147 26.20 6.01 6.29
CA ALA A 147 24.79 5.78 5.98
C ALA A 147 24.64 4.64 4.96
N THR A 148 23.86 3.63 5.30
CA THR A 148 23.42 2.59 4.35
C THR A 148 22.10 3.01 3.68
N CYS A 149 22.05 2.96 2.36
CA CYS A 149 20.83 3.21 1.60
C CYS A 149 19.79 2.11 1.85
N PHE A 150 18.51 2.47 2.03
CA PHE A 150 17.44 1.49 2.20
C PHE A 150 16.99 0.84 0.88
N ILE A 151 17.39 1.39 -0.27
CA ILE A 151 16.99 0.93 -1.60
C ILE A 151 18.08 0.06 -2.23
N CYS A 152 19.28 0.60 -2.49
CA CYS A 152 20.39 -0.15 -3.09
C CYS A 152 21.30 -0.88 -2.08
N LYS A 153 21.13 -0.64 -0.77
CA LYS A 153 21.95 -1.21 0.33
C LYS A 153 23.42 -0.77 0.36
N GLU A 154 23.85 0.09 -0.55
CA GLU A 154 25.20 0.65 -0.55
C GLU A 154 25.40 1.69 0.55
N THR A 155 26.64 1.86 1.00
CA THR A 155 27.04 2.89 1.97
C THR A 155 27.43 4.20 1.28
N GLY A 156 27.22 5.33 1.94
CA GLY A 156 27.64 6.65 1.44
C GLY A 156 26.49 7.64 1.18
N HIS A 157 25.25 7.15 1.09
CA HIS A 157 24.08 7.98 0.80
C HIS A 157 22.80 7.48 1.49
N LEU A 158 21.84 8.39 1.64
CA LEU A 158 20.48 8.09 2.11
C LEU A 158 19.57 7.74 0.92
N SER A 159 18.52 6.96 1.15
CA SER A 159 17.53 6.60 0.11
C SER A 159 16.97 7.80 -0.64
N SER A 160 16.85 8.96 0.01
CA SER A 160 16.38 10.20 -0.62
C SER A 160 17.28 10.71 -1.75
N LYS A 161 18.59 10.41 -1.71
CA LYS A 161 19.58 10.85 -2.71
C LYS A 161 20.18 9.67 -3.49
N CYS A 162 19.52 8.50 -3.43
CA CYS A 162 19.98 7.33 -4.16
C CYS A 162 19.69 7.49 -5.65
N PRO A 163 20.67 7.29 -6.55
CA PRO A 163 20.47 7.40 -8.00
C PRO A 163 19.50 6.33 -8.52
N SER A 164 19.42 5.18 -7.84
CA SER A 164 18.49 4.09 -8.17
C SER A 164 17.09 4.25 -7.54
N ASN A 165 16.80 5.38 -6.90
CA ASN A 165 15.50 5.59 -6.25
C ASN A 165 14.46 6.16 -7.21
N ILE A 166 13.72 5.26 -7.86
CA ILE A 166 12.58 5.61 -8.74
C ILE A 166 11.43 6.33 -8.02
N LYS A 167 11.30 6.21 -6.68
CA LYS A 167 10.21 6.81 -5.90
C LYS A 167 10.58 8.18 -5.31
N GLY A 168 11.83 8.60 -5.44
CA GLY A 168 12.35 9.85 -4.89
C GLY A 168 12.11 10.00 -3.38
N VAL A 169 11.83 11.21 -2.93
CA VAL A 169 11.62 11.55 -1.50
C VAL A 169 10.37 10.89 -0.91
N TYR A 170 9.46 10.39 -1.74
CA TYR A 170 8.16 9.87 -1.32
C TYR A 170 8.21 8.37 -0.97
N ILE A 171 8.01 8.06 0.32
CA ILE A 171 8.10 6.68 0.86
C ILE A 171 7.15 5.70 0.16
N ASN A 172 5.90 6.13 -0.09
CA ASN A 172 4.88 5.30 -0.74
C ASN A 172 4.87 5.45 -2.27
N GLY A 173 5.86 6.14 -2.84
CA GLY A 173 5.78 6.64 -4.21
C GLY A 173 4.85 7.85 -4.32
N GLY A 174 5.06 8.63 -5.38
CA GLY A 174 4.33 9.85 -5.64
C GLY A 174 5.25 10.96 -6.10
N CYS A 175 4.66 12.12 -6.34
CA CYS A 175 5.38 13.30 -6.78
C CYS A 175 4.78 14.56 -6.14
N CYS A 176 5.53 15.65 -6.23
CA CYS A 176 5.10 16.97 -5.79
C CYS A 176 3.79 17.36 -6.51
N LYS A 177 2.77 17.75 -5.73
CA LYS A 177 1.47 18.16 -6.28
C LYS A 177 1.51 19.49 -7.02
N ILE A 178 2.60 20.27 -6.94
CA ILE A 178 2.73 21.55 -7.66
C ILE A 178 3.42 21.40 -9.02
N CYS A 179 4.61 20.80 -9.07
CA CYS A 179 5.35 20.58 -10.32
C CYS A 179 5.38 19.13 -10.86
N GLY A 180 5.23 18.12 -10.01
CA GLY A 180 5.33 16.71 -10.40
C GLY A 180 6.73 16.10 -10.24
N GLY A 181 7.68 16.85 -9.66
CA GLY A 181 9.01 16.34 -9.30
C GLY A 181 8.96 15.35 -8.12
N VAL A 182 9.88 14.39 -8.10
CA VAL A 182 9.99 13.35 -7.05
C VAL A 182 11.08 13.68 -6.01
N ASP A 183 11.87 14.70 -6.28
CA ASP A 183 13.07 15.15 -5.58
C ASP A 183 12.79 16.08 -4.38
N HIS A 184 11.57 16.57 -4.23
CA HIS A 184 11.18 17.46 -3.14
C HIS A 184 9.74 17.26 -2.69
N VAL A 185 9.48 17.64 -1.44
CA VAL A 185 8.14 17.72 -0.87
C VAL A 185 7.45 19.00 -1.34
N GLU A 186 6.12 18.97 -1.48
CA GLU A 186 5.26 20.10 -1.89
C GLU A 186 5.64 21.44 -1.22
N SER A 187 5.95 21.43 0.08
CA SER A 187 6.34 22.61 0.85
C SER A 187 7.67 23.24 0.39
N ARG A 188 8.57 22.46 -0.21
CA ARG A 188 9.87 22.89 -0.73
C ARG A 188 9.89 23.01 -2.25
N CYS A 189 8.72 23.07 -2.89
CA CYS A 189 8.63 23.35 -4.31
C CYS A 189 9.09 24.78 -4.58
N LYS A 190 10.09 24.92 -5.45
CA LYS A 190 10.69 26.21 -5.85
C LYS A 190 9.89 26.96 -6.91
N ILE A 191 8.75 26.42 -7.34
CA ILE A 191 7.89 27.12 -8.28
C ILE A 191 7.21 28.27 -7.55
N GLU A 192 7.38 29.47 -8.10
CA GLU A 192 6.75 30.70 -7.63
C GLU A 192 5.23 30.61 -7.82
N ASP A 193 4.75 30.45 -9.06
CA ASP A 193 3.32 30.31 -9.33
C ASP A 193 2.84 28.86 -9.20
N LYS A 194 2.70 28.45 -7.93
CA LYS A 194 2.28 27.09 -7.56
C LYS A 194 0.90 26.73 -8.12
N ARG A 195 0.02 27.72 -8.26
CA ARG A 195 -1.36 27.51 -8.69
C ARG A 195 -1.40 27.23 -10.19
N ALA A 196 -0.74 28.07 -10.99
CA ALA A 196 -0.65 27.85 -12.44
C ALA A 196 -0.02 26.48 -12.75
N SER A 197 1.13 26.18 -12.14
CA SER A 197 1.84 24.91 -12.34
C SER A 197 1.02 23.68 -11.96
N TYR A 198 0.22 23.76 -10.87
CA TYR A 198 -0.71 22.70 -10.49
C TYR A 198 -1.74 22.42 -11.59
N PHE A 199 -2.40 23.46 -12.10
CA PHE A 199 -3.46 23.33 -13.09
C PHE A 199 -2.94 22.85 -14.44
N GLU A 200 -1.81 23.38 -14.88
CA GLU A 200 -1.17 23.00 -16.13
C GLU A 200 -0.82 21.52 -16.17
N ARG A 201 -0.22 21.01 -15.08
CA ARG A 201 0.05 19.57 -15.00
C ARG A 201 -1.23 18.74 -14.93
N LYS A 202 -2.26 19.19 -14.21
CA LYS A 202 -3.53 18.46 -14.16
C LYS A 202 -4.22 18.43 -15.52
N LYS A 203 -4.07 19.49 -16.32
CA LYS A 203 -4.49 19.52 -17.71
C LYS A 203 -3.70 18.48 -18.52
N ARG A 204 -2.36 18.50 -18.44
CA ARG A 204 -1.50 17.49 -19.10
C ARG A 204 -1.88 16.05 -18.74
N GLN A 205 -2.14 15.76 -17.46
CA GLN A 205 -2.59 14.43 -17.03
C GLN A 205 -3.92 14.04 -17.68
N ARG A 206 -4.88 14.96 -17.73
CA ARG A 206 -6.16 14.69 -18.40
C ARG A 206 -5.99 14.48 -19.89
N ASP A 207 -5.12 15.26 -20.52
CA ASP A 207 -4.84 15.17 -21.96
C ASP A 207 -4.15 13.82 -22.28
N GLU A 208 -3.17 13.40 -21.47
CA GLU A 208 -2.53 12.07 -21.55
C GLU A 208 -3.54 10.92 -21.34
N GLU A 209 -4.37 11.01 -20.30
CA GLU A 209 -5.44 10.03 -20.05
C GLU A 209 -6.49 10.00 -21.17
N ALA A 210 -6.73 11.12 -21.85
CA ALA A 210 -7.62 11.19 -22.99
C ALA A 210 -6.98 10.54 -24.23
N ILE A 211 -5.68 10.75 -24.46
CA ILE A 211 -4.93 10.10 -25.54
C ILE A 211 -4.92 8.57 -25.33
N GLU A 212 -4.61 8.11 -24.12
CA GLU A 212 -4.62 6.67 -23.77
C GLU A 212 -6.01 6.06 -24.03
N ARG A 213 -7.09 6.75 -23.61
CA ARG A 213 -8.46 6.30 -23.86
C ARG A 213 -8.83 6.25 -25.35
N MET A 214 -8.26 7.14 -26.18
CA MET A 214 -8.53 7.19 -27.62
C MET A 214 -7.68 6.16 -28.41
N GLY A 215 -6.49 5.82 -27.91
CA GLY A 215 -5.62 4.78 -28.48
C GLY A 215 -6.16 3.36 -28.36
N GLU A 216 -7.12 3.12 -27.47
CA GLU A 216 -7.73 1.80 -27.24
C GLU A 216 -8.83 1.44 -28.28
N TYR A 217 -9.30 2.42 -29.08
CA TYR A 217 -10.36 2.26 -30.11
C TYR A 217 -9.91 2.56 -31.56
N GLY A 218 -8.62 2.78 -31.80
CA GLY A 218 -8.10 3.26 -33.10
C GLY A 218 -7.22 2.27 -33.85
N GLY A 219 -7.72 1.06 -34.09
CA GLY A 219 -7.06 0.03 -34.90
C GLY A 219 -7.94 -0.48 -36.03
N GLY A 220 -8.67 0.40 -36.71
CA GLY A 220 -9.42 0.11 -37.93
C GLY A 220 -8.81 0.86 -39.10
N LEU A 221 -7.96 0.18 -39.85
CA LEU A 221 -7.39 0.63 -41.11
C LEU A 221 -8.52 0.97 -42.09
N MET A 222 -8.69 2.25 -42.44
CA MET A 222 -9.42 2.64 -43.65
C MET A 222 -8.39 3.14 -44.64
N GLU A 223 -8.13 2.32 -45.66
CA GLU A 223 -7.35 2.66 -46.84
C GLU A 223 -8.13 3.64 -47.73
N GLU A 224 -7.37 4.61 -48.24
CA GLU A 224 -7.55 5.45 -49.43
C GLU A 224 -8.80 6.34 -49.59
N GLY A 225 -8.52 7.62 -49.79
CA GLY A 225 -9.47 8.64 -50.23
C GLY A 225 -8.78 9.99 -50.35
N GLU A 226 -8.08 10.21 -51.47
CA GLU A 226 -7.54 11.51 -51.87
C GLU A 226 -8.67 12.54 -51.99
N GLY A 227 -8.53 13.68 -51.32
CA GLY A 227 -9.52 14.76 -51.36
C GLY A 227 -9.04 15.94 -50.51
N GLY A 228 -8.28 16.83 -51.14
CA GLY A 228 -7.89 18.10 -50.54
C GLY A 228 -9.06 19.08 -50.51
N ASP A 229 -9.08 19.94 -49.50
CA ASP A 229 -9.69 21.27 -49.56
C ASP A 229 -9.04 22.16 -48.50
N GLU A 230 -8.49 23.29 -48.98
CA GLU A 230 -7.87 24.37 -48.21
C GLU A 230 -8.94 25.19 -47.46
N ILE A 231 -8.73 25.40 -46.16
CA ILE A 231 -9.35 26.46 -45.34
C ILE A 231 -8.43 26.64 -44.13
N GLY A 232 -7.72 27.74 -43.86
CA GLY A 232 -7.90 29.14 -44.18
C GLY A 232 -7.45 29.89 -42.92
N GLU A 233 -6.20 30.37 -42.91
CA GLU A 233 -5.65 31.14 -41.80
C GLU A 233 -6.46 32.44 -41.63
N ARG A 234 -6.99 32.68 -40.42
CA ARG A 234 -7.62 33.96 -40.08
C ARG A 234 -6.92 34.52 -38.85
N GLY A 235 -6.12 35.55 -39.12
CA GLY A 235 -5.26 36.24 -38.17
C GLY A 235 -5.98 37.06 -37.11
N ASP A 236 -5.13 37.59 -36.23
CA ASP A 236 -5.38 38.32 -35.00
C ASP A 236 -6.21 39.61 -35.19
N GLU A 237 -7.19 39.82 -34.30
CA GLU A 237 -7.74 41.15 -34.01
C GLU A 237 -7.62 41.45 -32.51
N GLU A 238 -6.68 42.34 -32.22
CA GLU A 238 -6.49 43.06 -30.97
C GLU A 238 -7.73 43.91 -30.63
N LYS A 239 -8.37 43.67 -29.47
CA LYS A 239 -9.40 44.58 -28.94
C LYS A 239 -9.04 45.09 -27.55
N ALA A 240 -8.68 46.37 -27.54
CA ALA A 240 -8.37 47.20 -26.40
C ALA A 240 -9.55 47.45 -25.44
N SER A 241 -9.20 47.48 -24.15
CA SER A 241 -9.63 48.37 -23.07
C SER A 241 -11.13 48.62 -22.80
N LYS A 242 -11.58 48.22 -21.60
CA LYS A 242 -12.50 49.03 -20.76
C LYS A 242 -12.08 48.96 -19.29
N LYS A 243 -11.38 50.00 -18.83
CA LYS A 243 -11.14 50.28 -17.40
C LYS A 243 -12.45 50.73 -16.73
N LYS A 244 -12.87 50.05 -15.67
CA LYS A 244 -13.99 50.48 -14.81
C LYS A 244 -13.48 51.51 -13.81
N LYS A 245 -14.05 52.72 -13.82
CA LYS A 245 -13.89 53.72 -12.75
C LYS A 245 -14.65 53.24 -11.51
N ILE A 246 -13.95 53.11 -10.39
CA ILE A 246 -14.55 52.95 -9.07
C ILE A 246 -14.67 54.35 -8.48
N VAL A 247 -15.91 54.76 -8.21
CA VAL A 247 -16.22 55.96 -7.43
C VAL A 247 -16.21 55.56 -5.96
N VAL A 248 -15.36 56.19 -5.17
CA VAL A 248 -15.34 56.08 -3.71
C VAL A 248 -16.38 57.07 -3.18
N PHE A 249 -17.29 56.58 -2.34
CA PHE A 249 -18.14 57.39 -1.45
C PHE A 249 -17.59 57.29 -0.03
#